data_AF-A0A946EJ69-F1
#
_entry.id   AF-A0A946EJ69-F1
#
_cell.length_a   1.000
_cell.length_b   1.000
_cell.length_c   1.000
_cell.angle_alpha   90.00
_cell.angle_beta   90.00
_cell.angle_gamma   90.00
#
_symmetry.space_group_name_H-M   'P 1'
#
loop_
_entity.id
_entity.type
_entity.pdbx_description
1 polymer ?
#
loop_
_entity_poly.entity_id
_entity_poly.type
_entity_poly.pdbx_seq_one_letter_code
_entity_poly.pdbx_strand_id
1 'polypeptide(L)' 'MHEYLEKIKTSQLFFRSYYRKIALFSILQMLISVILIFAAAYQIIKIPTPPYFATTADGRIINLDFESEDYNFLKDSI' A
#
# COMPACT_ATOMS: atom_id res chain seq x y z
N MET A 1 14.69 54.36 -14.34
CA MET A 1 14.71 53.65 -13.04
C MET A 1 13.40 52.90 -12.74
N HIS A 2 12.22 53.46 -13.08
CA HIS A 2 10.93 52.79 -12.90
C HIS A 2 10.75 51.48 -13.68
N GLU A 3 11.21 51.43 -14.93
CA GLU A 3 11.08 50.26 -15.81
C GLU A 3 11.78 49.00 -15.26
N TYR A 4 12.91 49.18 -14.56
CA TYR A 4 13.65 48.08 -13.94
C TYR A 4 12.92 47.49 -12.73
N LEU A 5 12.23 48.33 -11.95
CA LEU A 5 11.47 47.88 -10.78
C LEU A 5 10.25 47.04 -11.19
N GLU A 6 9.59 47.41 -12.28
CA GLU A 6 8.45 46.66 -12.82
C GLU A 6 8.86 45.28 -13.34
N LYS A 7 10.02 45.19 -14.00
CA LYS A 7 10.59 43.93 -14.51
C LYS A 7 10.96 42.96 -13.38
N ILE A 8 11.49 43.47 -12.26
CA ILE A 8 11.81 42.66 -11.08
C ILE A 8 10.52 42.14 -10.42
N LYS A 9 9.51 43.01 -10.27
CA LYS A 9 8.23 42.64 -9.64
C LYS A 9 7.47 41.59 -10.44
N THR A 10 7.42 41.72 -11.76
CA THR A 10 6.81 40.70 -12.63
C THR A 10 7.55 39.37 -12.52
N SER A 11 8.89 39.39 -12.58
CA SER A 11 9.71 38.18 -12.42
C SER A 11 9.42 37.46 -11.09
N GLN A 12 9.34 38.19 -9.97
CA GLN A 12 9.02 37.61 -8.67
C GLN A 12 7.63 36.97 -8.62
N LEU A 13 6.62 37.57 -9.25
CA LEU A 13 5.26 37.01 -9.33
C LEU A 13 5.20 35.72 -10.18
N PHE A 14 5.97 35.68 -11.27
CA PHE A 14 6.12 34.48 -12.09
C PHE A 14 6.77 33.35 -11.30
N PHE A 15 7.89 33.63 -10.60
CA PHE A 15 8.56 32.63 -9.76
C PHE A 15 7.63 32.09 -8.68
N ARG A 16 6.91 32.95 -7.95
CA ARG A 16 5.98 32.51 -6.90
C ARG A 16 4.90 31.57 -7.43
N SER A 17 4.35 31.85 -8.60
CA SER A 17 3.32 31.01 -9.22
C SER A 17 3.88 29.68 -9.69
N TYR A 18 5.09 29.68 -10.25
CA TYR A 18 5.78 28.49 -10.71
C TYR A 18 6.17 27.56 -9.55
N TYR A 19 6.73 28.13 -8.48
CA TYR A 19 7.02 27.40 -7.24
C TYR A 19 5.77 26.78 -6.62
N ARG A 20 4.63 27.47 -6.63
CA ARG A 20 3.37 26.92 -6.12
C ARG A 20 2.90 25.71 -6.95
N LYS A 21 3.05 25.76 -8.27
CA LYS A 21 2.75 24.63 -9.15
C LYS A 21 3.67 23.45 -8.89
N ILE A 22 4.98 23.69 -8.81
CA ILE A 22 5.97 22.64 -8.50
C ILE A 22 5.67 22.01 -7.14
N ALA A 23 5.41 22.82 -6.11
CA ALA A 23 5.08 22.32 -4.78
C ALA A 23 3.83 21.43 -4.79
N LEU A 24 2.79 21.79 -5.55
CA LEU A 24 1.60 20.94 -5.72
C LEU A 24 1.94 19.62 -6.40
N PHE A 25 2.74 19.63 -7.46
CA PHE A 25 3.20 18.39 -8.11
C PHE A 25 4.03 17.52 -7.17
N SER A 26 4.90 18.11 -6.37
CA SER A 26 5.70 17.39 -5.37
C SER A 26 4.84 16.73 -4.29
N ILE A 27 3.81 17.43 -3.79
CA ILE A 27 2.87 16.88 -2.80
C ILE A 27 2.05 15.73 -3.42
N LEU A 28 1.57 15.92 -4.64
CA LEU A 28 0.83 14.88 -5.36
C LEU A 28 1.69 13.63 -5.57
N GLN A 29 2.94 13.81 -6.01
CA GLN A 29 3.89 12.73 -6.21
C GLN A 29 4.17 11.99 -4.89
N MET A 30 4.34 12.73 -3.78
CA MET A 30 4.55 12.13 -2.47
C MET A 30 3.36 11.25 -2.05
N LEU A 31 2.13 11.72 -2.25
CA LEU A 31 0.92 10.93 -1.96
C LEU A 31 0.87 9.64 -2.80
N ILE A 32 1.15 9.74 -4.10
CA ILE A 32 1.18 8.57 -4.99
C ILE A 32 2.23 7.56 -4.53
N SER A 33 3.42 8.01 -4.16
CA SER A 33 4.49 7.14 -3.64
C SER A 33 4.06 6.43 -2.35
N VAL A 34 3.41 7.13 -1.42
CA VAL A 34 2.89 6.51 -0.18
C VAL A 34 1.87 5.42 -0.50
N ILE A 35 0.91 5.68 -1.38
CA ILE A 35 -0.11 4.70 -1.79
C ILE A 35 0.55 3.46 -2.40
N LEU A 36 1.53 3.65 -3.29
CA LEU A 36 2.27 2.54 -3.91
C LEU A 36 3.02 1.69 -2.88
N ILE A 37 3.67 2.32 -1.90
CA ILE A 37 4.36 1.61 -0.81
C ILE A 37 3.36 0.76 -0.01
N PHE A 38 2.22 1.33 0.38
CA PHE A 38 1.19 0.59 1.11
C PHE A 38 0.62 -0.57 0.28
N ALA A 39 0.35 -0.36 -1.01
CA ALA A 39 -0.14 -1.40 -1.89
C ALA A 39 0.88 -2.56 -2.04
N ALA A 40 2.16 -2.22 -2.20
CA ALA A 40 3.23 -3.21 -2.27
C ALA A 40 3.37 -3.97 -0.94
N ALA A 41 3.37 -3.27 0.20
CA ALA A 41 3.42 -3.89 1.51
C ALA A 41 2.24 -4.84 1.76
N TYR A 42 1.03 -4.44 1.35
CA TYR A 42 -0.16 -5.28 1.44
C TYR A 42 -0.04 -6.57 0.63
N GLN A 43 0.53 -6.51 -0.58
CA GLN A 43 0.78 -7.69 -1.40
C GLN A 43 1.81 -8.64 -0.76
N ILE A 44 2.83 -8.09 -0.12
CA ILE A 44 3.85 -8.88 0.59
C ILE A 44 3.27 -9.56 1.82
N ILE A 45 2.43 -8.86 2.59
CA ILE A 45 1.83 -9.40 3.82
C ILE A 45 0.73 -10.41 3.49
N LYS A 46 -0.14 -10.09 2.53
CA LYS A 46 -1.18 -11.00 2.06
C LYS A 46 -0.68 -11.85 0.90
N ILE A 47 0.40 -12.60 1.12
CA ILE A 47 0.64 -13.79 0.32
C ILE A 47 -0.61 -14.66 0.54
N PRO A 48 -1.40 -14.97 -0.50
CA PRO A 48 -2.46 -15.96 -0.35
C PRO A 48 -1.75 -17.26 0.01
N THR A 49 -1.73 -17.60 1.30
CA THR A 49 -1.37 -18.94 1.72
C THR A 49 -2.31 -19.83 0.92
N PRO A 50 -1.79 -20.72 0.06
CA PRO A 50 -2.67 -21.68 -0.58
C PRO A 50 -3.45 -22.34 0.56
N PRO A 51 -4.77 -22.52 0.44
CA PRO A 51 -5.49 -23.34 1.41
C PRO A 51 -4.73 -24.66 1.42
N TYR A 52 -3.98 -24.91 2.49
CA TYR A 52 -3.23 -26.14 2.64
C TYR A 52 -4.31 -27.18 2.89
N PHE A 53 -4.78 -27.75 1.80
CA PHE A 53 -5.54 -28.97 1.87
C PHE A 53 -4.54 -30.02 2.34
N ALA A 54 -4.59 -30.34 3.64
CA ALA A 54 -3.95 -31.54 4.12
C ALA A 54 -4.60 -32.70 3.38
N THR A 55 -3.91 -33.22 2.37
CA THR A 55 -4.30 -34.46 1.72
C THR A 55 -3.93 -35.60 2.64
N THR A 56 -4.92 -36.41 3.03
CA THR A 56 -4.67 -37.68 3.71
C THR A 56 -3.83 -38.60 2.78
N ALA A 57 -3.22 -39.66 3.32
CA ALA A 57 -2.54 -40.68 2.51
C ALA A 57 -3.43 -41.26 1.37
N ASP A 58 -4.76 -41.17 1.54
CA ASP A 58 -5.78 -41.59 0.57
C ASP A 58 -6.20 -40.49 -0.43
N GLY A 59 -5.53 -39.33 -0.46
CA GLY A 59 -5.78 -38.25 -1.41
C GLY A 59 -7.07 -37.44 -1.18
N ARG A 60 -7.71 -37.60 -0.02
CA ARG A 60 -8.90 -36.82 0.34
C ARG A 60 -8.51 -35.46 0.91
N ILE A 61 -9.20 -34.42 0.47
CA ILE A 61 -9.03 -33.04 0.94
C ILE A 61 -9.71 -32.91 2.30
N ILE A 62 -8.93 -32.64 3.35
CA ILE A 62 -9.47 -32.25 4.67
C ILE A 62 -9.54 -30.72 4.70
N ASN A 63 -10.74 -30.19 4.93
CA ASN A 63 -10.93 -28.78 5.17
C ASN A 63 -10.54 -28.48 6.62
N LEU A 64 -9.34 -27.94 6.83
CA LEU A 64 -8.85 -27.56 8.16
C LEU A 64 -9.50 -26.22 8.56
N ASP A 65 -10.82 -26.22 8.72
CA ASP A 65 -11.50 -25.13 9.40
C ASP A 65 -11.23 -25.31 10.89
N PHE A 66 -10.37 -24.44 11.44
CA PHE A 66 -9.92 -24.45 12.84
C PHE A 66 -11.05 -24.15 13.85
N GLU A 67 -12.29 -24.02 13.36
CA GLU A 67 -13.50 -23.74 14.14
C GLU A 67 -14.46 -24.95 14.20
N SER A 68 -14.04 -26.11 13.70
CA SER A 68 -14.84 -27.34 13.76
C SER A 68 -14.51 -28.19 15.00
N GLU A 69 -15.56 -28.70 15.66
CA GLU A 69 -15.56 -29.44 16.94
C GLU A 69 -14.62 -30.66 16.98
N ASP A 70 -14.15 -31.13 15.82
CA ASP A 70 -13.28 -32.31 15.68
C ASP A 70 -11.85 -32.11 16.24
N TYR A 71 -11.37 -30.86 16.38
CA TYR A 71 -10.04 -30.61 16.96
C TYR A 71 -9.95 -30.95 18.46
N ASN A 72 -11.06 -30.89 19.19
CA ASN A 72 -11.06 -31.22 20.63
C ASN A 72 -10.94 -32.72 20.87
N PHE A 73 -11.43 -33.57 19.95
CA PHE A 73 -11.31 -35.02 20.07
C PHE A 73 -9.87 -35.52 19.98
N LEU A 74 -9.03 -34.89 19.15
CA LEU A 74 -7.62 -35.27 19.03
C LEU A 74 -6.79 -34.77 20.22
N LYS A 75 -7.13 -33.60 20.77
CA LYS A 75 -6.46 -33.03 21.94
C LYS A 75 -6.69 -33.84 23.22
N ASP A 76 -7.86 -34.46 23.36
CA ASP A 76 -8.20 -35.29 24.53
C ASP A 76 -7.72 -36.76 24.39
N SER A 77 -7.09 -37.12 23.26
CA SER A 77 -6.55 -38.46 23.00
C SER A 77 -5.03 -38.60 23.19
N ILE A 78 -4.35 -37.52 23.62
CA ILE A 78 -2.92 -37.47 23.98
C ILE A 78 -2.80 -37.24 25.47
#